data_AF-A0A1D7Y0S8-F1
#
_entry.id   AF-A0A1D7Y0S8-F1
#
_cell.length_a   1.000
_cell.length_b   1.000
_cell.length_c   1.000
_cell.angle_alpha   90.00
_cell.angle_beta   90.00
_cell.angle_gamma   90.00
#
_symmetry.space_group_name_H-M   'P 1'
#
loop_
_entity.id
_entity.type
_entity.pdbx_description
1 polymer ?
#
loop_
_entity_poly.entity_id
_entity_poly.type
_entity_poly.pdbx_seq_one_letter_code
_entity_poly.pdbx_strand_id
1 'polypeptide(L)' 'MTIKKELSDLEAKVTKGLKIAHTKMIEFKKFKKTPIVISQNGKVIEVTPEEMALETEK' A
#
# COMPACT_ATOMS: atom_id res chain seq x y z
N MET A 1 5.22 28.42 13.96
CA MET A 1 4.68 27.23 13.26
C MET A 1 3.85 26.47 14.28
N THR A 2 2.64 26.05 13.93
CA THR A 2 1.75 25.36 14.89
C THR A 2 1.95 23.85 14.74
N ILE A 3 2.13 23.14 15.85
CA ILE A 3 2.37 21.68 15.89
C ILE A 3 1.36 20.91 15.02
N LYS A 4 0.09 21.35 15.00
CA LYS A 4 -0.96 20.76 14.15
C LYS A 4 -0.63 20.77 12.65
N LYS A 5 0.00 21.84 12.16
CA LYS A 5 0.36 21.99 10.75
C LYS A 5 1.50 21.04 10.39
N GLU A 6 2.53 20.97 11.24
CA GLU A 6 3.67 20.06 11.04
C GLU A 6 3.22 18.59 11.05
N LEU A 7 2.28 18.24 11.94
CA LEU A 7 1.70 16.90 11.99
C LEU A 7 0.94 16.56 10.69
N SER A 8 0.09 17.47 10.22
CA SER A 8 -0.65 17.30 8.96
C SER A 8 0.28 17.16 7.75
N ASP A 9 1.36 17.96 7.71
CA ASP A 9 2.35 17.91 6.62
C ASP A 9 3.13 16.58 6.64
N LEU A 10 3.43 16.05 7.83
CA LEU A 10 4.06 14.76 7.99
C LEU A 10 3.13 13.62 7.55
N GLU A 11 1.88 13.62 7.99
CA GLU A 11 0.86 12.64 7.59
C GLU A 11 0.69 12.60 6.07
N ALA A 12 0.63 13.77 5.42
CA ALA A 12 0.53 13.87 3.97
C ALA A 12 1.73 13.25 3.26
N LYS A 13 2.95 13.50 3.74
CA LYS A 13 4.19 12.92 3.18
C LYS A 13 4.24 11.41 3.37
N VAL A 14 3.90 10.91 4.55
CA VAL A 14 3.88 9.48 4.86
C VAL A 14 2.84 8.78 3.99
N THR A 15 1.63 9.31 3.92
CA THR A 15 0.54 8.76 3.09
C THR A 15 0.94 8.70 1.62
N LYS A 16 1.57 9.76 1.10
CA LYS A 16 2.07 9.80 -0.28
C LYS A 16 3.15 8.74 -0.51
N GLY A 17 4.10 8.60 0.40
CA GLY A 17 5.15 7.59 0.33
C GLY A 17 4.60 6.17 0.31
N LEU A 18 3.64 5.89 1.20
CA LEU A 18 2.98 4.58 1.27
C LEU A 18 2.19 4.25 0.00
N LYS A 19 1.45 5.21 -0.57
CA LYS A 19 0.75 5.02 -1.85
C LYS A 19 1.72 4.65 -2.98
N ILE A 20 2.83 5.37 -3.09
CA ILE A 20 3.85 5.10 -4.11
C ILE A 20 4.48 3.72 -3.91
N ALA A 21 4.83 3.38 -2.66
CA ALA A 21 5.41 2.08 -2.35
C ALA A 21 4.44 0.93 -2.67
N HIS A 22 3.16 1.10 -2.34
CA HIS A 22 2.11 0.12 -2.64
C HIS A 22 1.98 -0.13 -4.15
N THR A 23 1.87 0.92 -4.95
CA THR A 23 1.78 0.81 -6.42
C THR A 23 3.00 0.09 -7.00
N LYS A 24 4.21 0.48 -6.61
CA LYS A 24 5.45 -0.14 -7.10
C LYS A 24 5.57 -1.61 -6.69
N MET A 25 5.10 -1.96 -5.49
CA MET A 25 5.07 -3.34 -5.03
C MET A 25 4.16 -4.20 -5.91
N ILE A 26 2.95 -3.74 -6.21
CA ILE A 26 2.00 -4.43 -7.10
C ILE A 26 2.62 -4.64 -8.48
N GLU A 27 3.17 -3.58 -9.08
CA GLU A 27 3.83 -3.65 -10.39
C GLU A 27 4.98 -4.66 -10.40
N PHE A 28 5.84 -4.64 -9.37
CA PHE A 28 6.94 -5.59 -9.24
C PHE A 28 6.44 -7.04 -9.13
N LYS A 29 5.41 -7.29 -8.34
CA LYS A 29 4.83 -8.61 -8.13
C LYS A 29 4.15 -9.14 -9.38
N LYS A 30 3.47 -8.26 -10.13
CA LYS A 30 2.88 -8.55 -11.44
C LYS A 30 3.96 -8.92 -12.46
N PHE A 31 5.03 -8.12 -12.54
CA PHE A 31 6.16 -8.42 -13.42
C PHE A 31 6.82 -9.77 -13.09
N LYS A 32 6.98 -10.07 -11.80
CA LYS A 32 7.55 -11.34 -11.32
C LYS A 32 6.57 -12.52 -11.39
N LYS A 33 5.29 -12.27 -11.68
CA LYS A 33 4.22 -13.29 -11.68
C LYS A 33 4.15 -14.06 -10.36
N THR A 34 4.29 -13.33 -9.25
CA THR A 34 4.25 -13.91 -7.90
C THR A 34 3.14 -13.29 -7.08
N PRO A 35 2.51 -14.05 -6.16
CA PRO A 35 1.47 -13.51 -5.29
C PRO A 35 2.04 -12.52 -4.26
N ILE A 36 1.14 -11.70 -3.72
CA ILE A 36 1.33 -10.88 -2.55
C ILE A 36 0.82 -11.68 -1.35
N VAL A 37 1.65 -11.82 -0.32
CA VAL A 37 1.27 -12.53 0.91
C VAL A 37 0.92 -11.49 1.96
N ILE A 38 -0.30 -11.55 2.49
CA ILE A 38 -0.77 -10.64 3.53
C ILE A 38 -1.28 -11.41 4.74
N SER A 39 -1.24 -10.75 5.91
CA SER A 39 -1.91 -11.24 7.11
C SER A 39 -3.24 -10.52 7.24
N GLN A 40 -4.34 -11.25 7.08
CA GLN A 40 -5.69 -10.71 7.24
C GLN A 40 -6.41 -11.54 8.32
N ASN A 41 -6.91 -10.86 9.36
CA ASN A 41 -7.61 -11.52 10.49
C ASN A 41 -6.80 -12.66 11.13
N GLY A 42 -5.49 -12.49 11.26
CA GLY A 42 -4.57 -13.49 11.83
C GLY A 42 -4.31 -14.70 10.93
N LYS A 43 -4.84 -14.71 9.70
CA LYS A 43 -4.55 -15.73 8.70
C LYS A 43 -3.63 -15.18 7.62
N VAL A 44 -2.66 -16.00 7.21
CA VAL A 44 -1.81 -15.70 6.06
C VAL A 44 -2.57 -16.11 4.81
N ILE A 45 -2.81 -15.16 3.92
CA ILE A 45 -3.47 -15.40 2.63
C ILE A 45 -2.60 -14.90 1.49
N GLU A 46 -2.72 -15.57 0.35
CA GLU A 46 -2.09 -15.17 -0.89
C GLU A 46 -3.12 -14.45 -1.76
N VAL A 47 -2.74 -13.27 -2.25
CA VAL A 47 -3.58 -12.40 -3.08
C VAL A 47 -2.83 -12.10 -4.37
N THR A 48 -3.53 -12.13 -5.48
CA THR A 48 -2.92 -11.76 -6.77
C THR A 48 -2.71 -10.24 -6.83
N PRO A 49 -1.69 -9.76 -7.58
CA PRO A 49 -1.50 -8.33 -7.80
C PRO A 49 -2.75 -7.61 -8.35
N GLU A 50 -3.56 -8.31 -9.14
CA GLU A 50 -4.81 -7.80 -9.73
C GLU A 50 -5.91 -7.60 -8.69
N GLU A 51 -6.09 -8.54 -7.76
CA GLU A 51 -7.05 -8.42 -6.66
C GLU A 51 -6.69 -7.27 -5.72
N MET A 52 -5.40 -7.10 -5.44
CA MET A 52 -4.89 -6.03 -4.57
C MET A 52 -5.07 -4.62 -5.19
N ALA A 53 -5.05 -4.50 -6.51
CA ALA A 53 -5.24 -3.22 -7.19
C ALA A 53 -6.67 -2.69 -7.05
N LEU A 54 -7.67 -3.58 -7.07
CA LEU A 54 -9.09 -3.24 -6.97
C LEU A 54 -9.49 -2.70 -5.59
N GLU A 55 -8.77 -3.07 -4.53
CA GLU A 55 -9.00 -2.56 -3.17
C GLU A 55 -8.54 -1.11 -2.98
N THR A 56 -7.72 -0.56 -3.90
CA THR A 56 -7.19 0.81 -3.78
C THR A 56 -8.10 1.87 -4.43
N GLU A 57 -9.08 1.45 -5.26
CA GLU A 57 -10.00 2.32 -5.99
C GLU A 57 -11.41 2.42 -5.38
N LYS A 58 -11.68 1.67 -4.30
CA LYS A 58 -12.93 1.72 -3.52
C LYS A 58 -12.77 2.54 -2.24
#